data_AF-A0A292QZA8-F1
#
_entry.id   AF-A0A292QZA8-F1
#
_cell.length_a   1.000
_cell.length_b   1.000
_cell.length_c   1.000
_cell.angle_alpha   90.00
_cell.angle_beta   90.00
_cell.angle_gamma   90.00
#
_symmetry.space_group_name_H-M   'P 1'
#
loop_
_entity.id
_entity.type
_entity.pdbx_description
1 polymer ?
#
loop_
_entity_poly.entity_id
_entity_poly.type
_entity_poly.pdbx_seq_one_letter_code
_entity_poly.pdbx_strand_id
1 'polypeptide(L)'
;MKFSSSFKVGLLTLLALILLIGVVFKVKGRTFSSADRVEVQFKDVNGMRPGAGVQMMGLRVGQVEEITPVIDGENSYVKVKFVITDPNVEIPKASTFSIQQSGLIGELFLEITPPKIRTVYIPMLNKDILYKDDNVQMKLDKEYYDVGKIKNIEVVSKDIIPYLVKDRIKTNYAYKIDYVINLPGLILPEFLKGKVVREKGTNKLLISTLDDITLPYPKQTSPYTIVEPMRIADFMDWQYRAAESLTETNKKINNLLSDQVIAELKMSVKNINSLTGQTSITMGKLNNLIDDSSSDLKQLMVMMDKATTDFNMLSYNINNIIGDPQFKTTVMSTANSVDKLSQNLNKIIGNEKEAEQMAEDLRAITHNVNEISGYVNSMTKDDQLKKDINRAVANVNTAMVDISTTLNTVNKLTPEKKTELQSIIEDTRETTCNLRKFSEKLNKRFLLWRLMF
;
A
#
# COMPACT_ATOMS: atom_id res chain seq x y z
N MET A 1 -89.28 46.57 -29.31
CA MET A 1 -89.29 46.87 -27.85
C MET A 1 -88.23 47.92 -27.56
N LYS A 2 -88.59 49.09 -27.01
CA LYS A 2 -87.59 50.06 -26.51
C LYS A 2 -87.19 49.61 -25.10
N PHE A 3 -86.03 48.98 -24.96
CA PHE A 3 -85.52 48.59 -23.65
C PHE A 3 -85.30 49.82 -22.78
N SER A 4 -85.76 49.77 -21.52
CA SER A 4 -85.54 50.86 -20.56
C SER A 4 -84.04 51.04 -20.30
N SER A 5 -83.62 52.26 -19.98
CA SER A 5 -82.22 52.57 -19.68
C SER A 5 -81.66 51.67 -18.57
N SER A 6 -82.47 51.31 -17.58
CA SER A 6 -82.08 50.40 -16.49
C SER A 6 -81.78 48.98 -16.97
N PHE A 7 -82.51 48.44 -17.94
CA PHE A 7 -82.24 47.11 -18.50
C PHE A 7 -80.91 47.07 -19.28
N LYS A 8 -80.59 48.15 -20.03
CA LYS A 8 -79.32 48.26 -20.76
C LYS A 8 -78.12 48.31 -19.81
N VAL A 9 -78.24 49.05 -18.70
CA VAL A 9 -77.20 49.11 -17.67
C VAL A 9 -77.01 47.75 -17.00
N GLY A 10 -78.10 47.03 -16.68
CA GLY A 10 -78.03 45.68 -16.10
C GLY A 10 -77.37 44.64 -17.02
N LEU A 11 -77.63 44.71 -18.33
CA LEU A 11 -76.97 43.81 -19.30
C LEU A 11 -75.47 44.13 -19.44
N LEU A 12 -75.11 45.42 -19.43
CA LEU A 12 -73.71 45.85 -19.49
C LEU A 12 -72.92 45.39 -18.25
N THR A 13 -73.50 45.52 -17.06
CA THR A 13 -72.85 45.06 -15.82
C THR A 13 -72.70 43.54 -15.79
N LEU A 14 -73.69 42.78 -16.28
CA LEU A 14 -73.60 41.32 -16.38
C LEU A 14 -72.47 40.89 -17.35
N LEU A 15 -72.39 41.53 -18.52
CA LEU A 15 -71.33 41.28 -19.50
C LEU A 15 -69.94 41.62 -18.94
N ALA A 16 -69.82 42.76 -18.25
CA ALA A 16 -68.58 43.15 -17.58
C ALA A 16 -68.17 42.13 -16.50
N LEU A 17 -69.13 41.60 -15.74
CA LEU A 17 -68.88 40.58 -14.72
C LEU A 17 -68.43 39.25 -15.35
N ILE A 18 -69.06 38.80 -16.43
CA ILE A 18 -68.65 37.59 -17.16
C ILE A 18 -67.24 37.76 -17.73
N LEU A 19 -66.95 38.92 -18.31
CA LEU A 19 -65.63 39.23 -18.86
C LEU A 19 -64.56 39.29 -17.76
N LEU A 20 -64.86 39.94 -16.63
CA LEU A 20 -64.00 39.96 -15.44
C LEU A 20 -63.69 38.54 -14.95
N ILE A 21 -64.72 37.70 -14.81
CA ILE A 21 -64.56 36.29 -14.41
C ILE A 21 -63.66 35.57 -15.42
N GLY A 22 -63.91 35.72 -16.72
CA GLY A 22 -63.07 35.12 -17.77
C GLY A 22 -61.61 35.54 -17.70
N VAL A 23 -61.33 36.82 -17.45
CA VAL A 23 -59.97 37.34 -17.26
C VAL A 23 -59.33 36.77 -16.01
N VAL A 24 -60.06 36.69 -14.88
CA VAL A 24 -59.55 36.10 -13.63
C VAL A 24 -59.18 34.63 -13.82
N PHE A 25 -60.01 33.85 -14.50
CA PHE A 25 -59.69 32.44 -14.79
C PHE A 25 -58.46 32.30 -15.70
N LYS A 26 -58.30 33.18 -16.69
CA LYS A 26 -57.12 33.21 -17.57
C LYS A 26 -55.85 33.61 -16.82
N VAL A 27 -55.90 34.63 -15.96
CA VAL A 27 -54.76 35.11 -15.17
C VAL A 27 -54.33 34.10 -14.11
N LYS A 28 -55.27 33.37 -13.50
CA LYS A 28 -54.98 32.34 -12.49
C LYS A 28 -54.41 31.04 -13.09
N GLY A 29 -54.18 30.98 -14.40
CA GLY A 29 -53.56 29.84 -15.08
C GLY A 29 -54.43 28.58 -15.14
N ARG A 30 -55.71 28.65 -14.76
CA ARG A 30 -56.66 27.53 -14.87
C ARG A 30 -57.20 27.44 -16.29
N THR A 31 -56.32 27.19 -17.25
CA THR A 31 -56.74 26.77 -18.59
C THR A 31 -57.02 25.27 -18.53
N PHE A 32 -58.22 24.86 -18.96
CA PHE A 32 -58.62 23.46 -19.10
C PHE A 32 -57.87 22.81 -20.29
N SER A 33 -56.55 22.72 -20.20
CA SER A 33 -55.71 22.03 -21.19
C SER A 33 -55.61 20.55 -20.82
N SER A 34 -55.65 19.67 -21.83
CA SER A 34 -55.41 18.21 -21.74
C SER A 34 -53.95 17.86 -21.43
N ALA A 35 -53.29 18.70 -20.64
CA ALA A 35 -51.88 18.67 -20.38
C ALA A 35 -51.51 17.50 -19.44
N ASP A 36 -50.39 16.84 -19.73
CA ASP A 36 -49.91 15.69 -18.98
C ASP A 36 -49.56 16.09 -17.54
N ARG A 37 -50.21 15.44 -16.59
CA ARG A 37 -50.00 15.64 -15.16
C ARG A 37 -49.11 14.54 -14.62
N VAL A 38 -48.03 14.94 -13.97
CA VAL A 38 -47.05 14.03 -13.38
C VAL A 38 -46.98 14.31 -11.88
N GLU A 39 -46.83 13.24 -11.12
CA GLU A 39 -46.67 13.28 -9.67
C GLU A 39 -45.29 12.72 -9.31
N VAL A 40 -44.57 13.45 -8.47
CA VAL A 40 -43.27 13.04 -7.91
C VAL A 40 -43.26 13.23 -6.39
N GLN A 41 -42.45 12.44 -5.71
CA GLN A 41 -42.36 12.42 -4.25
C GLN A 41 -40.95 12.87 -3.83
N PHE A 42 -40.89 13.94 -3.04
CA PHE A 42 -39.65 14.45 -2.44
C PHE A 42 -39.72 14.27 -0.92
N LYS A 43 -38.60 14.15 -0.23
CA LYS A 43 -38.60 14.23 1.24
C LYS A 43 -38.74 15.68 1.72
N ASP A 44 -38.14 16.61 0.99
CA ASP A 44 -38.21 18.04 1.28
C ASP A 44 -38.32 18.84 -0.03
N VAL A 45 -39.14 19.89 -0.01
CA VAL A 45 -39.32 20.80 -1.15
C VAL A 45 -38.63 22.16 -0.96
N ASN A 46 -37.90 22.33 0.15
CA ASN A 46 -37.10 23.52 0.47
C ASN A 46 -37.87 24.86 0.37
N GLY A 47 -39.20 24.84 0.59
CA GLY A 47 -40.06 26.03 0.50
C GLY A 47 -40.58 26.37 -0.90
N MET A 48 -40.43 25.47 -1.89
CA MET A 48 -41.11 25.58 -3.19
C MET A 48 -42.62 25.71 -3.00
N ARG A 49 -43.28 26.56 -3.79
CA ARG A 49 -44.71 26.87 -3.67
C ARG A 49 -45.48 26.46 -4.94
N PRO A 50 -46.79 26.17 -4.82
CA PRO A 50 -47.65 26.04 -5.99
C PRO A 50 -47.52 27.26 -6.91
N GLY A 51 -47.49 27.02 -8.21
CA GLY A 51 -47.23 28.02 -9.22
C GLY A 51 -45.78 28.14 -9.68
N ALA A 52 -44.82 27.50 -8.98
CA ALA A 52 -43.43 27.41 -9.39
C ALA A 52 -43.29 26.86 -10.83
N GLY A 53 -42.30 27.36 -11.56
CA GLY A 53 -42.01 26.89 -12.92
C GLY A 53 -41.51 25.45 -12.92
N VAL A 54 -41.87 24.70 -13.96
CA VAL A 54 -41.20 23.44 -14.30
C VAL A 54 -40.31 23.72 -15.50
N GLN A 55 -39.02 23.43 -15.37
CA GLN A 55 -38.02 23.68 -16.41
C GLN A 55 -37.38 22.38 -16.88
N MET A 56 -37.07 22.30 -18.16
CA MET A 56 -36.28 21.23 -18.75
C MET A 56 -35.19 21.86 -19.60
N MET A 57 -33.92 21.52 -19.32
CA MET A 57 -32.76 22.10 -20.01
C MET A 57 -32.75 23.65 -20.03
N GLY A 58 -33.22 24.28 -18.94
CA GLY A 58 -33.31 25.75 -18.81
C GLY A 58 -34.51 26.41 -19.49
N LEU A 59 -35.40 25.64 -20.15
CA LEU A 59 -36.63 26.14 -20.74
C LEU A 59 -37.82 25.82 -19.85
N ARG A 60 -38.71 26.80 -19.63
CA ARG A 60 -39.95 26.58 -18.88
C ARG A 60 -40.94 25.77 -19.73
N VAL A 61 -41.22 24.54 -19.30
CA VAL A 61 -42.09 23.57 -20.00
C VAL A 61 -43.40 23.31 -19.27
N GLY A 62 -43.55 23.81 -18.04
CA GLY A 62 -44.73 23.55 -17.22
C GLY A 62 -44.82 24.38 -15.95
N GLN A 63 -45.72 23.94 -15.06
CA GLN A 63 -45.98 24.60 -13.79
C GLN A 63 -46.38 23.59 -12.70
N VAL A 64 -45.95 23.83 -11.47
CA VAL A 64 -46.39 23.07 -10.29
C VAL A 64 -47.81 23.48 -9.91
N GLU A 65 -48.74 22.52 -9.91
CA GLU A 65 -50.16 22.74 -9.57
C GLU A 65 -50.39 22.67 -8.05
N GLU A 66 -49.80 21.66 -7.39
CA GLU A 66 -50.10 21.33 -5.99
C GLU A 66 -48.87 20.73 -5.28
N ILE A 67 -48.73 21.06 -3.99
CA ILE A 67 -47.68 20.54 -3.11
C ILE A 67 -48.36 20.13 -1.80
N THR A 68 -48.34 18.84 -1.49
CA THR A 68 -49.10 18.29 -0.36
C THR A 68 -48.20 17.37 0.48
N PRO A 69 -47.98 17.68 1.78
CA PRO A 69 -47.25 16.79 2.67
C PRO A 69 -48.09 15.55 2.97
N VAL A 70 -47.46 14.38 2.92
CA VAL A 70 -48.01 13.09 3.33
C VAL A 70 -47.20 12.61 4.52
N ILE A 71 -47.85 12.56 5.68
CA ILE A 71 -47.21 12.20 6.94
C ILE A 71 -47.42 10.69 7.16
N ASP A 72 -46.33 9.94 7.14
CA ASP A 72 -46.30 8.48 7.35
C ASP A 72 -45.06 8.08 8.15
N GLY A 73 -44.90 8.66 9.34
CA GLY A 73 -43.76 8.41 10.22
C GLY A 73 -42.42 8.67 9.51
N GLU A 74 -41.53 7.68 9.52
CA GLU A 74 -40.22 7.74 8.85
C GLU A 74 -40.30 7.75 7.32
N ASN A 75 -41.44 7.34 6.75
CA ASN A 75 -41.69 7.35 5.30
C ASN A 75 -42.44 8.61 4.86
N SER A 76 -42.52 9.64 5.68
CA SER A 76 -43.16 10.91 5.30
C SER A 76 -42.48 11.53 4.07
N TYR A 77 -43.29 12.05 3.15
CA TYR A 77 -42.83 12.70 1.93
C TYR A 77 -43.75 13.85 1.54
N VAL A 78 -43.28 14.70 0.64
CA VAL A 78 -44.04 15.77 0.00
C VAL A 78 -44.38 15.35 -1.41
N LYS A 79 -45.68 15.25 -1.68
CA LYS A 79 -46.23 15.00 -3.00
C LYS A 79 -46.23 16.30 -3.81
N VAL A 80 -45.55 16.31 -4.94
CA VAL A 80 -45.52 17.44 -5.87
C VAL A 80 -46.22 17.03 -7.16
N LYS A 81 -47.32 17.72 -7.47
CA LYS A 81 -48.08 17.52 -8.70
C LYS A 81 -47.85 18.70 -9.63
N PHE A 82 -47.45 18.41 -10.85
CA PHE A 82 -47.17 19.43 -11.86
C PHE A 82 -47.71 19.01 -13.22
N VAL A 83 -47.80 20.00 -14.11
CA VAL A 83 -48.37 19.85 -15.44
C VAL A 83 -47.36 20.32 -16.49
N ILE A 84 -47.21 19.55 -17.57
CA ILE A 84 -46.42 19.94 -18.74
C ILE A 84 -47.34 20.68 -19.70
N THR A 85 -47.10 21.99 -19.86
CA THR A 85 -47.96 22.86 -20.69
C THR A 85 -47.55 22.87 -22.15
N ASP A 86 -46.32 22.47 -22.47
CA ASP A 86 -45.82 22.38 -23.84
C ASP A 86 -46.14 21.00 -24.46
N PRO A 87 -46.97 20.92 -25.51
CA PRO A 87 -47.39 19.65 -26.11
C PRO A 87 -46.26 18.91 -26.85
N ASN A 88 -45.12 19.55 -27.14
CA ASN A 88 -43.99 18.91 -27.83
C ASN A 88 -42.96 18.31 -26.86
N VAL A 89 -43.21 18.40 -25.57
CA VAL A 89 -42.27 17.98 -24.53
C VAL A 89 -42.74 16.67 -23.90
N GLU A 90 -41.98 15.61 -24.14
CA GLU A 90 -42.11 14.34 -23.42
C GLU A 90 -40.95 14.16 -22.45
N ILE A 91 -41.22 13.61 -21.26
CA ILE A 91 -40.21 13.36 -20.24
C ILE A 91 -39.66 11.94 -20.40
N PRO A 92 -38.38 11.75 -20.78
CA PRO A 92 -37.81 10.42 -20.89
C PRO A 92 -37.82 9.67 -19.56
N LYS A 93 -37.96 8.34 -19.60
CA LYS A 93 -37.77 7.49 -18.41
C LYS A 93 -36.35 7.66 -17.84
N ALA A 94 -36.22 7.50 -16.53
CA ALA A 94 -34.99 7.74 -15.78
C ALA A 94 -34.46 9.19 -15.82
N SER A 95 -35.24 10.15 -16.34
CA SER A 95 -34.95 11.57 -16.14
C SER A 95 -34.87 11.90 -14.65
N THR A 96 -34.02 12.87 -14.33
CA THR A 96 -33.83 13.35 -12.96
C THR A 96 -34.71 14.55 -12.70
N PHE A 97 -35.48 14.49 -11.62
CA PHE A 97 -36.16 15.64 -11.03
C PHE A 97 -35.35 16.18 -9.87
N SER A 98 -35.13 17.50 -9.86
CA SER A 98 -34.49 18.19 -8.76
C SER A 98 -35.15 19.54 -8.52
N ILE A 99 -35.16 20.00 -7.28
CA ILE A 99 -35.63 21.35 -6.96
C ILE A 99 -34.42 22.27 -6.95
N GLN A 100 -34.43 23.27 -7.83
CA GLN A 100 -33.34 24.21 -8.01
C GLN A 100 -33.78 25.64 -7.70
N GLN A 101 -32.81 26.50 -7.44
CA GLN A 101 -33.03 27.92 -7.19
C GLN A 101 -32.50 28.75 -8.35
N SER A 102 -33.28 29.75 -8.78
CA SER A 102 -32.84 30.70 -9.80
C SER A 102 -31.83 31.69 -9.22
N GLY A 103 -30.52 31.41 -9.36
CA GLY A 103 -29.48 32.22 -8.74
C GLY A 103 -29.46 32.08 -7.21
N LEU A 104 -28.86 33.06 -6.51
CA LEU A 104 -28.64 32.97 -5.06
C LEU A 104 -29.90 33.25 -4.20
N ILE A 105 -30.81 34.12 -4.68
CA ILE A 105 -31.97 34.61 -3.92
C ILE A 105 -33.29 34.40 -4.69
N GLY A 106 -33.25 33.84 -5.90
CA GLY A 106 -34.45 33.70 -6.72
C GLY A 106 -35.42 32.63 -6.23
N GLU A 107 -36.51 32.49 -6.97
CA GLU A 107 -37.54 31.49 -6.72
C GLU A 107 -37.03 30.06 -6.97
N LEU A 108 -37.67 29.12 -6.28
CA LEU A 108 -37.46 27.69 -6.50
C LEU A 108 -38.31 27.20 -7.67
N PHE A 109 -37.74 26.33 -8.47
CA PHE A 109 -38.40 25.69 -9.60
C PHE A 109 -38.06 24.20 -9.66
N LEU A 110 -38.93 23.44 -10.32
CA LEU A 110 -38.69 22.02 -10.56
C LEU A 110 -37.89 21.87 -11.86
N GLU A 111 -36.68 21.33 -11.77
CA GLU A 111 -35.84 21.03 -12.94
C GLU A 111 -35.97 19.56 -13.34
N ILE A 112 -36.16 19.35 -14.64
CA ILE A 112 -36.15 18.06 -15.32
C ILE A 112 -34.86 17.97 -16.12
N THR A 113 -34.01 17.00 -15.76
CA THR A 113 -32.77 16.70 -16.46
C THR A 113 -32.87 15.32 -17.11
N PRO A 114 -32.91 15.24 -18.45
CA PRO A 114 -32.89 13.95 -19.13
C PRO A 114 -31.62 13.14 -18.88
N PRO A 115 -31.65 11.81 -19.05
CA PRO A 115 -30.48 10.97 -18.86
C PRO A 115 -29.31 11.43 -19.73
N LYS A 116 -28.19 11.74 -19.08
CA LYS A 116 -26.97 12.20 -19.76
C LYS A 116 -26.15 11.01 -20.26
N ILE A 117 -25.55 11.17 -21.44
CA ILE A 117 -24.53 10.25 -21.93
C ILE A 117 -23.28 10.42 -21.06
N ARG A 118 -22.77 9.31 -20.54
CA ARG A 118 -21.53 9.22 -19.77
C ARG A 118 -20.50 8.44 -20.57
N THR A 119 -19.23 8.68 -20.29
CA THR A 119 -18.13 8.05 -21.02
C THR A 119 -17.19 7.35 -20.06
N VAL A 120 -16.78 6.12 -20.42
CA VAL A 120 -15.71 5.41 -19.73
C VAL A 120 -14.65 4.95 -20.72
N TYR A 121 -13.40 4.89 -20.26
CA TYR A 121 -12.26 4.44 -21.04
C TYR A 121 -11.76 3.10 -20.53
N ILE A 122 -11.65 2.12 -21.42
CA ILE A 122 -11.18 0.75 -21.10
C ILE A 122 -9.93 0.45 -21.93
N PRO A 123 -8.85 -0.07 -21.32
CA PRO A 123 -7.66 -0.44 -22.06
C PRO A 123 -7.96 -1.55 -23.08
N MET A 124 -7.46 -1.41 -24.29
CA MET A 124 -7.63 -2.38 -25.37
C MET A 124 -6.68 -3.57 -25.18
N LEU A 125 -6.98 -4.44 -24.20
CA LEU A 125 -6.19 -5.63 -23.91
C LEU A 125 -6.51 -6.78 -24.87
N ASN A 126 -7.80 -6.97 -25.16
CA ASN A 126 -8.33 -8.03 -26.02
C ASN A 126 -9.28 -7.45 -27.08
N LYS A 127 -9.59 -8.26 -28.11
CA LYS A 127 -10.69 -8.00 -29.06
C LYS A 127 -12.06 -8.36 -28.45
N ASP A 128 -12.25 -8.20 -27.14
CA ASP A 128 -13.57 -8.43 -26.52
C ASP A 128 -14.49 -7.28 -26.93
N ILE A 129 -15.27 -7.52 -27.99
CA ILE A 129 -16.06 -6.48 -28.65
C ILE A 129 -17.34 -6.25 -27.84
N LEU A 130 -17.47 -5.06 -27.27
CA LEU A 130 -18.76 -4.50 -26.88
C LEU A 130 -19.42 -3.86 -28.10
N TYR A 131 -20.73 -3.94 -28.18
CA TYR A 131 -21.53 -3.36 -29.24
C TYR A 131 -22.50 -2.30 -28.70
N LYS A 132 -22.99 -1.47 -29.63
CA LYS A 132 -24.09 -0.57 -29.35
C LYS A 132 -25.28 -1.38 -28.83
N ASP A 133 -25.98 -0.83 -27.83
CA ASP A 133 -27.11 -1.42 -27.15
C ASP A 133 -26.82 -2.66 -26.27
N ASP A 134 -25.55 -3.02 -26.07
CA ASP A 134 -25.14 -3.95 -25.01
C ASP A 134 -25.51 -3.39 -23.63
N ASN A 135 -25.75 -4.29 -22.68
CA ASN A 135 -26.11 -3.92 -21.32
C ASN A 135 -24.92 -3.33 -20.58
N VAL A 136 -25.21 -2.25 -19.86
CA VAL A 136 -24.33 -1.75 -18.81
C VAL A 136 -24.80 -2.32 -17.49
N GLN A 137 -23.90 -2.99 -16.80
CA GLN A 137 -24.13 -3.60 -15.50
C GLN A 137 -23.40 -2.85 -14.40
N MET A 138 -23.99 -2.85 -13.22
CA MET A 138 -23.35 -2.40 -12.00
C MET A 138 -23.70 -3.37 -10.88
N LYS A 139 -22.73 -3.61 -9.98
CA LYS A 139 -23.02 -4.30 -8.73
C LYS A 139 -23.71 -3.32 -7.79
N LEU A 140 -24.96 -3.58 -7.46
CA LEU A 140 -25.74 -2.83 -6.48
C LEU A 140 -26.09 -3.78 -5.34
N ASP A 141 -25.98 -3.30 -4.10
CA ASP A 141 -26.05 -4.15 -2.90
C ASP A 141 -25.12 -5.38 -3.03
N LYS A 142 -25.70 -6.57 -3.25
CA LYS A 142 -24.96 -7.84 -3.38
C LYS A 142 -25.02 -8.46 -4.77
N GLU A 143 -25.81 -7.92 -5.69
CA GLU A 143 -26.11 -8.52 -6.99
C GLU A 143 -25.73 -7.60 -8.17
N TYR A 144 -25.68 -8.17 -9.37
CA TYR A 144 -25.43 -7.41 -10.60
C TYR A 144 -26.76 -7.09 -11.28
N TYR A 145 -26.97 -5.81 -11.57
CA TYR A 145 -28.16 -5.31 -12.25
C TYR A 145 -27.79 -4.67 -13.57
N ASP A 146 -28.67 -4.83 -14.57
CA ASP A 146 -28.59 -4.06 -15.81
C ASP A 146 -29.11 -2.64 -15.52
N VAL A 147 -28.20 -1.67 -15.53
CA VAL A 147 -28.45 -0.28 -15.12
C VAL A 147 -28.52 0.69 -16.30
N GLY A 148 -28.12 0.25 -17.49
CA GLY A 148 -27.96 1.13 -18.63
C GLY A 148 -27.73 0.40 -19.94
N LYS A 149 -27.50 1.20 -20.99
CA LYS A 149 -27.23 0.73 -22.35
C LYS A 149 -26.05 1.50 -22.97
N ILE A 150 -25.23 0.79 -23.72
CA ILE A 150 -24.16 1.41 -24.52
C ILE A 150 -24.77 2.16 -25.71
N LYS A 151 -24.30 3.37 -25.97
CA LYS A 151 -24.74 4.22 -27.08
C LYS A 151 -23.73 4.29 -28.21
N ASN A 152 -22.45 4.32 -27.88
CA ASN A 152 -21.37 4.37 -28.85
C ASN A 152 -20.10 3.72 -28.30
N ILE A 153 -19.31 3.12 -29.18
CA ILE A 153 -17.96 2.64 -28.87
C ILE A 153 -17.03 3.12 -29.98
N GLU A 154 -15.93 3.74 -29.58
CA GLU A 154 -14.87 4.15 -30.50
C GLU A 154 -13.49 3.79 -29.96
N VAL A 155 -12.54 3.55 -30.86
CA VAL A 155 -11.14 3.29 -30.49
C VAL A 155 -10.39 4.60 -30.53
N VAL A 156 -9.74 4.94 -29.42
CA VAL A 156 -8.99 6.18 -29.24
C VAL A 156 -7.54 5.90 -28.89
N SER A 157 -6.62 6.74 -29.36
CA SER A 157 -5.23 6.73 -28.88
C SER A 157 -5.17 7.19 -27.42
N LYS A 158 -4.21 6.65 -26.66
CA LYS A 158 -3.92 7.07 -25.28
C LYS A 158 -3.65 8.58 -25.15
N ASP A 159 -3.24 9.25 -26.23
CA ASP A 159 -2.90 10.67 -26.20
C ASP A 159 -4.08 11.62 -26.07
N ILE A 160 -5.27 11.21 -26.54
CA ILE A 160 -6.49 12.01 -26.47
C ILE A 160 -7.33 11.70 -25.21
N ILE A 161 -6.85 10.78 -24.36
CA ILE A 161 -7.54 10.40 -23.13
C ILE A 161 -7.32 11.47 -22.05
N PRO A 162 -8.37 11.86 -21.30
CA PRO A 162 -8.24 12.82 -20.20
C PRO A 162 -7.15 12.42 -19.19
N TYR A 163 -6.38 13.39 -18.71
CA TYR A 163 -5.25 13.17 -17.81
C TYR A 163 -5.62 12.32 -16.58
N LEU A 164 -6.77 12.60 -15.96
CA LEU A 164 -7.28 11.92 -14.76
C LEU A 164 -7.48 10.40 -14.92
N VAL A 165 -7.58 9.91 -16.16
CA VAL A 165 -7.80 8.48 -16.42
C VAL A 165 -6.66 7.85 -17.23
N LYS A 166 -5.71 8.64 -17.72
CA LYS A 166 -4.60 8.21 -18.60
C LYS A 166 -3.69 7.19 -17.92
N ASP A 167 -3.44 7.31 -16.61
CA ASP A 167 -2.59 6.39 -15.85
C ASP A 167 -3.18 4.97 -15.73
N ARG A 168 -4.51 4.85 -15.83
CA ARG A 168 -5.20 3.54 -15.80
C ARG A 168 -5.12 2.81 -17.14
N ILE A 169 -4.78 3.51 -18.22
CA ILE A 169 -4.68 2.97 -19.57
C ILE A 169 -3.23 2.62 -19.86
N LYS A 170 -2.88 1.33 -19.70
CA LYS A 170 -1.53 0.81 -19.96
C LYS A 170 -1.23 0.54 -21.43
N THR A 171 -2.27 0.47 -22.26
CA THR A 171 -2.18 0.18 -23.71
C THR A 171 -2.05 1.47 -24.53
N ASN A 172 -1.54 1.36 -25.77
CA ASN A 172 -1.46 2.50 -26.69
C ASN A 172 -2.84 2.99 -27.17
N TYR A 173 -3.84 2.10 -27.15
CA TYR A 173 -5.21 2.37 -27.54
C TYR A 173 -6.19 2.00 -26.41
N ALA A 174 -7.32 2.67 -26.36
CA ALA A 174 -8.42 2.36 -25.45
C ALA A 174 -9.76 2.39 -26.20
N TYR A 175 -10.73 1.65 -25.68
CA TYR A 175 -12.12 1.83 -26.04
C TYR A 175 -12.68 3.01 -25.26
N LYS A 176 -13.16 4.03 -25.97
CA LYS A 176 -14.04 5.06 -25.41
C LYS A 176 -15.47 4.59 -25.60
N ILE A 177 -16.16 4.38 -24.49
CA ILE A 177 -17.51 3.81 -24.48
C ILE A 177 -18.45 4.84 -23.90
N ASP A 178 -19.38 5.29 -24.73
CA ASP A 178 -20.44 6.19 -24.34
C ASP A 178 -21.68 5.37 -23.98
N TYR A 179 -22.24 5.62 -22.80
CA TYR A 179 -23.38 4.87 -22.28
C TYR A 179 -24.36 5.78 -21.57
N VAL A 180 -25.60 5.31 -21.43
CA VAL A 180 -26.64 6.01 -20.67
C VAL A 180 -27.18 5.10 -19.59
N ILE A 181 -27.48 5.68 -18.43
CA ILE A 181 -28.17 5.00 -17.34
C ILE A 181 -29.66 5.14 -17.56
N ASN A 182 -30.37 4.01 -17.54
CA ASN A 182 -31.82 3.96 -17.71
C ASN A 182 -32.52 3.35 -16.49
N LEU A 183 -31.79 3.03 -15.41
CA LEU A 183 -32.34 2.61 -14.13
C LEU A 183 -32.78 3.84 -13.32
N PRO A 184 -34.08 4.04 -13.07
CA PRO A 184 -34.57 5.14 -12.25
C PRO A 184 -34.07 5.05 -10.80
N GLY A 185 -33.70 6.20 -10.23
CA GLY A 185 -33.23 6.31 -8.84
C GLY A 185 -31.74 6.08 -8.65
N LEU A 186 -31.03 5.60 -9.67
CA LEU A 186 -29.59 5.36 -9.58
C LEU A 186 -28.82 6.68 -9.72
N ILE A 187 -28.35 7.21 -8.59
CA ILE A 187 -27.45 8.38 -8.55
C ILE A 187 -26.01 7.88 -8.57
N LEU A 188 -25.29 8.22 -9.64
CA LEU A 188 -23.90 7.82 -9.83
C LEU A 188 -22.92 8.95 -9.52
N PRO A 189 -21.77 8.64 -8.88
CA PRO A 189 -20.69 9.60 -8.73
C PRO A 189 -20.16 10.05 -10.09
N GLU A 190 -19.41 11.13 -10.11
CA GLU A 190 -18.86 11.72 -11.34
C GLU A 190 -17.87 10.77 -12.02
N PHE A 191 -16.97 10.18 -11.25
CA PHE A 191 -15.92 9.30 -11.76
C PHE A 191 -16.25 7.83 -11.54
N LEU A 192 -16.20 7.07 -12.63
CA LEU A 192 -16.44 5.63 -12.65
C LEU A 192 -15.30 4.94 -13.40
N LYS A 193 -15.15 3.65 -13.13
CA LYS A 193 -14.30 2.75 -13.94
C LYS A 193 -15.17 1.69 -14.59
N GLY A 194 -14.68 1.18 -15.72
CA GLY A 194 -15.39 0.20 -16.55
C GLY A 194 -14.48 -0.96 -16.90
N LYS A 195 -15.06 -2.15 -17.01
CA LYS A 195 -14.42 -3.32 -17.59
C LYS A 195 -15.41 -4.12 -18.42
N VAL A 196 -14.91 -4.84 -19.41
CA VAL A 196 -15.72 -5.80 -20.17
C VAL A 196 -15.84 -7.07 -19.35
N VAL A 197 -17.06 -7.57 -19.18
CA VAL A 197 -17.33 -8.89 -18.59
C VAL A 197 -18.14 -9.73 -19.56
N ARG A 198 -17.85 -11.03 -19.60
CA ARG A 198 -18.58 -12.00 -20.42
C ARG A 198 -19.43 -12.88 -19.52
N GLU A 199 -20.75 -12.82 -19.70
CA GLU A 199 -21.71 -13.60 -18.94
C GLU A 199 -22.68 -14.30 -19.90
N LYS A 200 -22.83 -15.62 -19.75
CA LYS A 200 -23.72 -16.46 -20.59
C LYS A 200 -23.54 -16.24 -22.11
N GLY A 201 -22.30 -16.01 -22.54
CA GLY A 201 -21.95 -15.80 -23.95
C GLY A 201 -22.13 -14.37 -24.47
N THR A 202 -22.73 -13.46 -23.69
CA THR A 202 -22.90 -12.03 -24.02
C THR A 202 -21.85 -11.17 -23.33
N ASN A 203 -21.28 -10.21 -24.07
CA ASN A 203 -20.39 -9.20 -23.49
C ASN A 203 -21.25 -8.09 -22.87
N LYS A 204 -20.82 -7.60 -21.71
CA LYS A 204 -21.48 -6.52 -20.98
C LYS A 204 -20.44 -5.55 -20.47
N LEU A 205 -20.81 -4.27 -20.38
CA LEU A 205 -19.99 -3.26 -19.73
C LEU A 205 -20.28 -3.28 -18.23
N LEU A 206 -19.34 -3.72 -17.41
CA LEU A 206 -19.45 -3.60 -15.95
C LEU A 206 -18.82 -2.28 -15.50
N ILE A 207 -19.64 -1.39 -14.93
CA ILE A 207 -19.20 -0.15 -14.29
C ILE A 207 -19.14 -0.31 -12.76
N SER A 208 -18.16 0.35 -12.13
CA SER A 208 -18.07 0.47 -10.67
C SER A 208 -17.48 1.81 -10.25
N THR A 209 -17.62 2.15 -8.98
CA THR A 209 -16.94 3.31 -8.39
C THR A 209 -15.42 3.08 -8.40
N LEU A 210 -14.64 4.15 -8.31
CA LEU A 210 -13.17 4.03 -8.38
C LEU A 210 -12.59 3.17 -7.25
N ASP A 211 -13.20 3.27 -6.08
CA ASP A 211 -12.88 2.60 -4.81
C ASP A 211 -13.62 1.26 -4.60
N ASP A 212 -14.40 0.80 -5.59
CA ASP A 212 -15.21 -0.43 -5.52
C ASP A 212 -16.26 -0.47 -4.40
N ILE A 213 -16.63 0.69 -3.85
CA ILE A 213 -17.78 0.82 -2.94
C ILE A 213 -19.08 0.49 -3.72
N THR A 214 -19.83 -0.48 -3.19
CA THR A 214 -21.13 -0.88 -3.75
C THR A 214 -22.20 0.14 -3.38
N LEU A 215 -22.94 0.63 -4.39
CA LEU A 215 -24.08 1.51 -4.18
C LEU A 215 -25.34 0.69 -3.86
N PRO A 216 -26.29 1.22 -3.06
CA PRO A 216 -27.55 0.54 -2.81
C PRO A 216 -28.43 0.49 -4.06
N TYR A 217 -29.23 -0.57 -4.22
CA TYR A 217 -30.23 -0.61 -5.29
C TYR A 217 -31.35 0.41 -4.98
N PRO A 218 -31.75 1.26 -5.95
CA PRO A 218 -32.75 2.28 -5.72
C PRO A 218 -34.13 1.67 -5.45
N LYS A 219 -34.69 1.96 -4.28
CA LYS A 219 -36.07 1.57 -3.90
C LYS A 219 -37.03 2.72 -4.20
N GLN A 220 -37.62 2.73 -5.39
CA GLN A 220 -38.60 3.75 -5.76
C GLN A 220 -39.68 3.21 -6.70
N THR A 221 -40.86 3.82 -6.65
CA THR A 221 -42.02 3.51 -7.50
C THR A 221 -42.11 4.39 -8.75
N SER A 222 -41.46 5.56 -8.71
CA SER A 222 -41.41 6.51 -9.82
C SER A 222 -40.56 5.98 -10.98
N PRO A 223 -40.95 6.21 -12.26
CA PRO A 223 -40.11 5.92 -13.43
C PRO A 223 -38.95 6.94 -13.60
N TYR A 224 -38.75 7.82 -12.63
CA TYR A 224 -37.80 8.95 -12.69
C TYR A 224 -36.93 9.04 -11.45
N THR A 225 -35.70 9.52 -11.59
CA THR A 225 -34.76 9.70 -10.47
C THR A 225 -35.10 10.98 -9.71
N ILE A 226 -35.28 10.89 -8.40
CA ILE A 226 -35.52 12.08 -7.55
C ILE A 226 -34.22 12.46 -6.85
N VAL A 227 -33.78 13.71 -7.02
CA VAL A 227 -32.63 14.28 -6.30
C VAL A 227 -33.16 15.33 -5.33
N GLU A 228 -32.97 15.05 -4.05
CA GLU A 228 -33.37 15.95 -2.97
C GLU A 228 -32.59 17.27 -3.04
N PRO A 229 -33.26 18.42 -2.80
CA PRO A 229 -32.56 19.69 -2.71
C PRO A 229 -31.62 19.73 -1.51
N MET A 230 -30.44 20.32 -1.69
CA MET A 230 -29.52 20.58 -0.57
C MET A 230 -29.88 21.93 0.06
N ARG A 231 -30.10 21.95 1.39
CA ARG A 231 -30.28 23.22 2.10
C ARG A 231 -28.94 23.94 2.22
N ILE A 232 -28.97 25.27 2.17
CA ILE A 232 -27.75 26.09 2.32
C ILE A 232 -27.05 25.78 3.65
N ALA A 233 -27.80 25.55 4.73
CA ALA A 233 -27.23 25.17 6.03
C ALA A 233 -26.44 23.85 5.95
N ASP A 234 -26.99 22.83 5.30
CA ASP A 234 -26.34 21.53 5.13
C ASP A 234 -25.10 21.64 4.24
N PHE A 235 -25.19 22.44 3.17
CA PHE A 235 -24.03 22.74 2.32
C PHE A 235 -22.91 23.44 3.10
N MET A 236 -23.26 24.44 3.92
CA MET A 236 -22.29 25.17 4.73
C MET A 236 -21.65 24.28 5.81
N ASP A 237 -22.42 23.40 6.46
CA ASP A 237 -21.87 22.40 7.40
C ASP A 237 -20.88 21.47 6.68
N TRP A 238 -21.23 21.02 5.47
CA TRP A 238 -20.34 20.18 4.68
C TRP A 238 -19.05 20.91 4.27
N GLN A 239 -19.15 22.18 3.84
CA GLN A 239 -17.97 23.01 3.57
C GLN A 239 -17.12 23.24 4.82
N TYR A 240 -17.74 23.49 5.98
CA TYR A 240 -17.04 23.67 7.24
C TYR A 240 -16.26 22.41 7.64
N ARG A 241 -16.91 21.24 7.61
CA ARG A 241 -16.26 19.94 7.91
C ARG A 241 -15.11 19.63 6.95
N ALA A 242 -15.27 19.93 5.67
CA ALA A 242 -14.20 19.78 4.69
C ALA A 242 -13.02 20.72 5.00
N ALA A 243 -13.29 21.98 5.34
CA ALA A 243 -12.27 22.95 5.72
C ALA A 243 -11.55 22.58 7.04
N GLU A 244 -12.29 22.09 8.02
CA GLU A 244 -11.74 21.57 9.29
C GLU A 244 -10.81 20.37 9.02
N SER A 245 -11.26 19.38 8.26
CA SER A 245 -10.46 18.21 7.91
C SER A 245 -9.19 18.56 7.12
N LEU A 246 -9.30 19.52 6.19
CA LEU A 246 -8.13 20.05 5.47
C LEU A 246 -7.17 20.78 6.41
N THR A 247 -7.69 21.55 7.37
CA THR A 247 -6.89 22.25 8.39
C THR A 247 -6.16 21.25 9.28
N GLU A 248 -6.83 20.21 9.76
CA GLU A 248 -6.20 19.14 10.53
C GLU A 248 -5.12 18.41 9.73
N THR A 249 -5.40 18.09 8.46
CA THR A 249 -4.46 17.44 7.56
C THR A 249 -3.22 18.31 7.36
N ASN A 250 -3.41 19.61 7.09
CA ASN A 250 -2.32 20.58 6.97
C ASN A 250 -1.52 20.69 8.28
N LYS A 251 -2.16 20.69 9.45
CA LYS A 251 -1.46 20.71 10.74
C LYS A 251 -0.60 19.46 10.94
N LYS A 252 -1.12 18.27 10.61
CA LYS A 252 -0.37 17.00 10.70
C LYS A 252 0.83 16.99 9.75
N ILE A 253 0.65 17.44 8.51
CA ILE A 253 1.74 17.55 7.53
C ILE A 253 2.80 18.56 8.00
N ASN A 254 2.40 19.74 8.48
CA ASN A 254 3.31 20.74 9.04
C ASN A 254 4.16 20.17 10.19
N ASN A 255 3.54 19.42 11.10
CA ASN A 255 4.28 18.80 12.21
C ASN A 255 5.29 17.75 11.71
N LEU A 256 4.90 16.89 10.77
CA LEU A 256 5.79 15.88 10.17
C LEU A 256 6.94 16.50 9.37
N LEU A 257 6.71 17.67 8.78
CA LEU A 257 7.70 18.40 7.98
C LEU A 257 8.40 19.51 8.78
N SER A 258 8.29 19.51 10.11
CA SER A 258 8.88 20.55 10.94
C SER A 258 10.42 20.56 10.86
N ASP A 259 11.02 21.74 11.05
CA ASP A 259 12.48 21.91 11.07
C ASP A 259 13.14 20.99 12.10
N GLN A 260 12.47 20.75 13.23
CA GLN A 260 12.92 19.81 14.26
C GLN A 260 13.02 18.37 13.72
N VAL A 261 11.96 17.84 13.09
CA VAL A 261 11.97 16.48 12.53
C VAL A 261 13.03 16.33 11.44
N ILE A 262 13.21 17.35 10.59
CA ILE A 262 14.25 17.36 9.57
C ILE A 262 15.66 17.36 10.21
N ALA A 263 15.86 18.14 11.27
CA ALA A 263 17.12 18.18 12.01
C ALA A 263 17.44 16.84 12.69
N GLU A 264 16.45 16.23 13.35
CA GLU A 264 16.57 14.91 13.97
C GLU A 264 16.92 13.82 12.93
N LEU A 265 16.25 13.81 11.78
CA LEU A 265 16.57 12.88 10.68
C LEU A 265 18.02 13.04 10.19
N LYS A 266 18.49 14.29 10.02
CA LYS A 266 19.89 14.55 9.64
C LYS A 266 20.87 14.07 10.70
N MET A 267 20.56 14.26 11.98
CA MET A 267 21.36 13.78 13.10
C MET A 267 21.41 12.26 13.14
N SER A 268 20.29 11.57 12.95
CA SER A 268 20.26 10.10 12.86
C SER A 268 21.13 9.58 11.71
N VAL A 269 21.04 10.18 10.52
CA VAL A 269 21.92 9.82 9.38
C VAL A 269 23.40 10.01 9.75
N LYS A 270 23.76 11.11 10.42
CA LYS A 270 25.14 11.36 10.86
C LYS A 270 25.62 10.31 11.87
N ASN A 271 24.78 9.97 12.85
CA ASN A 271 25.11 8.98 13.86
C ASN A 271 25.28 7.58 13.25
N ILE A 272 24.41 7.18 12.32
CA ILE A 272 24.52 5.88 11.64
C ILE A 272 25.78 5.83 10.76
N ASN A 273 26.13 6.91 10.05
CA ASN A 273 27.39 6.98 9.31
C ASN A 273 28.62 6.82 10.22
N SER A 274 28.61 7.49 11.38
CA SER A 274 29.68 7.36 12.38
C SER A 274 29.78 5.93 12.90
N LEU A 275 28.65 5.32 13.26
CA LEU A 275 28.60 3.93 13.72
C LEU A 275 29.13 2.99 12.64
N THR A 276 28.68 3.13 11.40
CA THR A 276 29.14 2.34 10.25
C THR A 276 30.66 2.48 10.04
N GLY A 277 31.20 3.69 10.19
CA GLY A 277 32.64 3.94 10.16
C GLY A 277 33.39 3.18 11.26
N GLN A 278 32.91 3.26 12.50
CA GLN A 278 33.50 2.53 13.63
C GLN A 278 33.41 1.01 13.43
N THR A 279 32.28 0.49 12.98
CA THR A 279 32.13 -0.94 12.68
C THR A 279 33.08 -1.38 11.57
N SER A 280 33.30 -0.57 10.54
CA SER A 280 34.27 -0.85 9.47
C SER A 280 35.71 -0.91 9.99
N ILE A 281 36.08 -0.06 10.95
CA ILE A 281 37.39 -0.09 11.62
C ILE A 281 37.53 -1.36 12.47
N THR A 282 36.51 -1.68 13.27
CA THR A 282 36.48 -2.91 14.08
C THR A 282 36.59 -4.15 13.21
N MET A 283 35.93 -4.16 12.06
CA MET A 283 36.02 -5.22 11.06
C MET A 283 37.44 -5.37 10.48
N GLY A 284 38.12 -4.25 10.23
CA GLY A 284 39.53 -4.26 9.83
C GLY A 284 40.43 -4.92 10.88
N LYS A 285 40.23 -4.56 12.16
CA LYS A 285 40.96 -5.20 13.28
C LYS A 285 40.65 -6.70 13.41
N LEU A 286 39.40 -7.08 13.20
CA LEU A 286 38.98 -8.49 13.20
C LEU A 286 39.66 -9.28 12.08
N ASN A 287 39.76 -8.70 10.87
CA ASN A 287 40.47 -9.34 9.76
C ASN A 287 41.95 -9.58 10.10
N ASN A 288 42.64 -8.57 10.63
CA ASN A 288 44.03 -8.72 11.03
C ASN A 288 44.18 -9.84 12.07
N LEU A 289 43.30 -9.92 13.08
CA LEU A 289 43.38 -10.98 14.10
C LEU A 289 43.16 -12.38 13.51
N ILE A 290 42.28 -12.52 12.50
CA ILE A 290 42.07 -13.80 11.79
C ILE A 290 43.32 -14.17 10.98
N ASP A 291 43.92 -13.22 10.28
CA ASP A 291 45.10 -13.44 9.45
C ASP A 291 46.32 -13.82 10.34
N ASP A 292 46.52 -13.11 11.45
CA ASP A 292 47.55 -13.40 12.46
C ASP A 292 47.35 -14.81 13.03
N SER A 293 46.11 -15.15 13.43
CA SER A 293 45.79 -16.48 13.96
C SER A 293 46.03 -17.59 12.93
N SER A 294 45.76 -17.33 11.64
CA SER A 294 46.06 -18.29 10.57
C SER A 294 47.56 -18.48 10.35
N SER A 295 48.35 -17.43 10.53
CA SER A 295 49.82 -17.49 10.48
C SER A 295 50.37 -18.30 11.65
N ASP A 296 49.88 -18.04 12.86
CA ASP A 296 50.28 -18.76 14.08
C ASP A 296 49.98 -20.27 13.96
N LEU A 297 48.79 -20.63 13.47
CA LEU A 297 48.43 -22.03 13.24
C LEU A 297 49.37 -22.73 12.25
N LYS A 298 49.84 -22.03 11.20
CA LYS A 298 50.84 -22.59 10.28
C LYS A 298 52.18 -22.83 10.96
N GLN A 299 52.63 -21.91 11.81
CA GLN A 299 53.86 -22.11 12.60
C GLN A 299 53.72 -23.28 13.57
N LEU A 300 52.57 -23.41 14.23
CA LEU A 300 52.25 -24.54 15.10
C LEU A 300 52.27 -25.88 14.36
N MET A 301 51.71 -25.94 13.16
CA MET A 301 51.79 -27.15 12.34
C MET A 301 53.24 -27.56 12.05
N VAL A 302 54.12 -26.61 11.75
CA VAL A 302 55.55 -26.87 11.53
C VAL A 302 56.23 -27.38 12.82
N MET A 303 55.92 -26.77 13.96
CA MET A 303 56.46 -27.22 15.25
C MET A 303 55.97 -28.63 15.62
N MET A 304 54.71 -28.94 15.33
CA MET A 304 54.11 -30.24 15.59
C MET A 304 54.64 -31.32 14.65
N ASP A 305 54.89 -31.02 13.38
CA ASP A 305 55.54 -31.93 12.44
C ASP A 305 56.96 -32.29 12.89
N LYS A 306 57.71 -31.28 13.36
CA LYS A 306 59.03 -31.48 13.96
C LYS A 306 58.96 -32.33 15.22
N ALA A 307 58.02 -32.05 16.12
CA ALA A 307 57.83 -32.84 17.34
C ALA A 307 57.46 -34.29 17.03
N THR A 308 56.58 -34.52 16.04
CA THR A 308 56.20 -35.85 15.57
C THR A 308 57.41 -36.61 15.04
N THR A 309 58.24 -35.94 14.24
CA THR A 309 59.49 -36.51 13.70
C THR A 309 60.47 -36.90 14.80
N ASP A 310 60.69 -36.01 15.78
CA ASP A 310 61.57 -36.28 16.93
C ASP A 310 61.09 -37.50 17.74
N PHE A 311 59.78 -37.59 18.01
CA PHE A 311 59.19 -38.72 18.75
C PHE A 311 59.19 -40.04 17.95
N ASN A 312 58.98 -39.99 16.63
CA ASN A 312 59.11 -41.17 15.78
C ASN A 312 60.54 -41.70 15.77
N MET A 313 61.54 -40.82 15.61
CA MET A 313 62.95 -41.19 15.68
C MET A 313 63.31 -41.78 17.05
N LEU A 314 62.77 -41.20 18.12
CA LEU A 314 62.89 -41.74 19.48
C LEU A 314 62.37 -43.17 19.57
N SER A 315 61.15 -43.40 19.05
CA SER A 315 60.48 -44.70 19.08
C SER A 315 61.30 -45.78 18.36
N TYR A 316 61.91 -45.44 17.23
CA TYR A 316 62.79 -46.34 16.49
C TYR A 316 64.09 -46.65 17.24
N ASN A 317 64.73 -45.65 17.86
CA ASN A 317 65.99 -45.84 18.59
C ASN A 317 65.80 -46.60 19.92
N ILE A 318 64.63 -46.48 20.55
CA ILE A 318 64.29 -47.20 21.79
C ILE A 318 64.24 -48.71 21.61
N ASN A 319 63.91 -49.21 20.41
CA ASN A 319 63.88 -50.65 20.12
C ASN A 319 65.21 -51.37 20.42
N ASN A 320 66.34 -50.65 20.51
CA ASN A 320 67.68 -51.22 20.69
C ASN A 320 68.34 -50.85 22.03
N ILE A 321 67.73 -50.00 22.88
CA ILE A 321 68.41 -49.40 24.04
C ILE A 321 67.68 -49.64 25.37
N ILE A 322 66.33 -49.55 25.40
CA ILE A 322 65.53 -49.68 26.63
C ILE A 322 64.51 -50.81 26.46
N GLY A 323 64.64 -51.87 27.25
CA GLY A 323 63.78 -53.06 27.21
C GLY A 323 62.48 -52.97 28.01
N ASP A 324 62.14 -51.79 28.56
CA ASP A 324 60.93 -51.57 29.36
C ASP A 324 59.68 -51.46 28.44
N PRO A 325 58.72 -52.41 28.52
CA PRO A 325 57.52 -52.39 27.69
C PRO A 325 56.59 -51.20 27.98
N GLN A 326 56.56 -50.71 29.23
CA GLN A 326 55.72 -49.57 29.61
C GLN A 326 56.27 -48.27 29.01
N PHE A 327 57.59 -48.03 29.13
CA PHE A 327 58.22 -46.85 28.54
C PHE A 327 58.01 -46.79 27.01
N LYS A 328 58.19 -47.93 26.33
CA LYS A 328 57.92 -48.06 24.89
C LYS A 328 56.47 -47.71 24.54
N THR A 329 55.52 -48.19 25.34
CA THR A 329 54.09 -47.92 25.16
C THR A 329 53.79 -46.43 25.35
N THR A 330 54.34 -45.78 26.38
CA THR A 330 54.15 -44.35 26.63
C THR A 330 54.73 -43.48 25.50
N VAL A 331 55.91 -43.83 24.97
CA VAL A 331 56.50 -43.12 23.82
C VAL A 331 55.65 -43.29 22.55
N MET A 332 55.19 -44.50 22.24
CA MET A 332 54.32 -44.75 21.07
C MET A 332 52.96 -44.05 21.21
N SER A 333 52.37 -44.08 22.41
CA SER A 333 51.13 -43.36 22.71
C SER A 333 51.31 -41.85 22.53
N THR A 334 52.43 -41.29 22.99
CA THR A 334 52.75 -39.86 22.81
C THR A 334 52.91 -39.51 21.33
N ALA A 335 53.64 -40.31 20.56
CA ALA A 335 53.79 -40.08 19.11
C ALA A 335 52.43 -40.07 18.39
N ASN A 336 51.55 -41.02 18.71
CA ASN A 336 50.20 -41.08 18.17
C ASN A 336 49.34 -39.88 18.58
N SER A 337 49.42 -39.44 19.85
CA SER A 337 48.66 -38.27 20.32
C SER A 337 49.16 -36.97 19.69
N VAL A 338 50.47 -36.81 19.50
CA VAL A 338 51.08 -35.66 18.81
C VAL A 338 50.68 -35.65 17.32
N ASP A 339 50.65 -36.81 16.66
CA ASP A 339 50.18 -36.93 15.27
C ASP A 339 48.68 -36.58 15.13
N LYS A 340 47.83 -37.10 16.01
CA LYS A 340 46.40 -36.74 16.06
C LYS A 340 46.20 -35.24 16.28
N LEU A 341 46.92 -34.65 17.23
CA LEU A 341 46.90 -33.22 17.50
C LEU A 341 47.30 -32.41 16.25
N SER A 342 48.35 -32.85 15.53
CA SER A 342 48.80 -32.24 14.27
C SER A 342 47.71 -32.27 13.19
N GLN A 343 47.03 -33.41 13.03
CA GLN A 343 45.94 -33.58 12.05
C GLN A 343 44.67 -32.79 12.40
N ASN A 344 44.49 -32.44 13.68
CA ASN A 344 43.34 -31.69 14.16
C ASN A 344 43.57 -30.16 14.14
N LEU A 345 44.82 -29.68 14.15
CA LEU A 345 45.16 -28.25 14.16
C LEU A 345 44.56 -27.47 12.98
N ASN A 346 44.41 -28.09 11.80
CA ASN A 346 43.83 -27.42 10.63
C ASN A 346 42.29 -27.28 10.69
N LYS A 347 41.61 -27.92 11.65
CA LYS A 347 40.14 -27.95 11.75
C LYS A 347 39.58 -27.04 12.84
N ILE A 348 40.43 -26.38 13.61
CA ILE A 348 40.03 -25.67 14.84
C ILE A 348 39.39 -24.30 14.61
N ILE A 349 39.65 -23.66 13.45
CA ILE A 349 39.10 -22.33 13.17
C ILE A 349 37.59 -22.44 12.99
N GLY A 350 36.85 -21.96 13.99
CA GLY A 350 35.40 -21.85 13.96
C GLY A 350 34.64 -23.12 14.33
N ASN A 351 35.27 -24.11 14.97
CA ASN A 351 34.58 -25.32 15.42
C ASN A 351 34.89 -25.67 16.89
N GLU A 352 33.90 -25.45 17.76
CA GLU A 352 34.01 -25.66 19.20
C GLU A 352 34.30 -27.13 19.58
N LYS A 353 33.74 -28.09 18.83
CA LYS A 353 33.94 -29.53 19.11
C LYS A 353 35.39 -29.96 18.85
N GLU A 354 35.98 -29.46 17.77
CA GLU A 354 37.37 -29.73 17.42
C GLU A 354 38.32 -29.08 18.43
N ALA A 355 37.97 -27.91 18.98
CA ALA A 355 38.72 -27.28 20.06
C ALA A 355 38.66 -28.08 21.37
N GLU A 356 37.50 -28.65 21.71
CA GLU A 356 37.34 -29.55 22.87
C GLU A 356 38.17 -30.82 22.71
N GLN A 357 38.12 -31.46 21.53
CA GLN A 357 38.95 -32.63 21.23
C GLN A 357 40.44 -32.31 21.32
N MET A 358 40.85 -31.13 20.85
CA MET A 358 42.24 -30.69 20.90
C MET A 358 42.72 -30.47 22.35
N ALA A 359 41.84 -29.97 23.23
CA ALA A 359 42.14 -29.85 24.65
C ALA A 359 42.29 -31.22 25.34
N GLU A 360 41.54 -32.23 24.90
CA GLU A 360 41.70 -33.61 25.36
C GLU A 360 43.04 -34.21 24.91
N ASP A 361 43.39 -34.04 23.62
CA ASP A 361 44.68 -34.48 23.05
C ASP A 361 45.87 -33.85 23.79
N LEU A 362 45.80 -32.54 24.10
CA LEU A 362 46.82 -31.83 24.88
C LEU A 362 47.00 -32.37 26.30
N ARG A 363 45.90 -32.73 26.98
CA ARG A 363 45.98 -33.33 28.33
C ARG A 363 46.66 -34.69 28.29
N ALA A 364 46.33 -35.51 27.28
CA ALA A 364 46.96 -36.82 27.09
C ALA A 364 48.47 -36.69 26.80
N ILE A 365 48.87 -35.75 25.94
CA ILE A 365 50.28 -35.48 25.64
C ILE A 365 51.01 -34.99 26.90
N THR A 366 50.44 -34.02 27.62
CA THR A 366 51.04 -33.48 28.85
C THR A 366 51.29 -34.57 29.89
N HIS A 367 50.33 -35.47 30.08
CA HIS A 367 50.46 -36.60 30.98
C HIS A 367 51.63 -37.52 30.55
N ASN A 368 51.63 -37.97 29.30
CA ASN A 368 52.65 -38.91 28.81
C ASN A 368 54.06 -38.29 28.77
N VAL A 369 54.18 -37.01 28.42
CA VAL A 369 55.46 -36.28 28.39
C VAL A 369 56.06 -36.18 29.79
N ASN A 370 55.24 -35.94 30.81
CA ASN A 370 55.68 -35.92 32.21
C ASN A 370 56.18 -37.30 32.67
N GLU A 371 55.48 -38.38 32.28
CA GLU A 371 55.93 -39.74 32.57
C GLU A 371 57.26 -40.07 31.89
N ILE A 372 57.39 -39.77 30.59
CA ILE A 372 58.63 -39.97 29.82
C ILE A 372 59.81 -39.24 30.48
N SER A 373 59.61 -37.97 30.88
CA SER A 373 60.63 -37.19 31.59
C SER A 373 61.05 -37.85 32.91
N GLY A 374 60.11 -38.47 33.64
CA GLY A 374 60.38 -39.26 34.84
C GLY A 374 61.20 -40.52 34.57
N TYR A 375 60.84 -41.29 33.54
CA TYR A 375 61.56 -42.50 33.12
C TYR A 375 62.99 -42.19 32.65
N VAL A 376 63.17 -41.13 31.88
CA VAL A 376 64.48 -40.71 31.33
C VAL A 376 65.46 -40.31 32.43
N ASN A 377 64.96 -39.61 33.45
CA ASN A 377 65.80 -39.17 34.55
C ASN A 377 66.19 -40.31 35.51
N SER A 378 65.48 -41.44 35.48
CA SER A 378 65.67 -42.56 36.41
C SER A 378 66.28 -43.82 35.80
N MET A 379 66.17 -44.06 34.48
CA MET A 379 66.49 -45.38 33.88
C MET A 379 67.60 -45.42 32.84
N THR A 380 67.96 -44.32 32.16
CA THR A 380 69.00 -44.35 31.11
C THR A 380 70.34 -43.78 31.60
N LYS A 381 71.44 -44.49 31.30
CA LYS A 381 72.82 -44.03 31.48
C LYS A 381 73.45 -43.49 30.19
N ASP A 382 72.70 -43.54 29.08
CA ASP A 382 73.14 -43.03 27.78
C ASP A 382 72.90 -41.52 27.73
N ASP A 383 73.99 -40.76 27.78
CA ASP A 383 73.98 -39.29 27.76
C ASP A 383 73.40 -38.72 26.46
N GLN A 384 73.56 -39.42 25.33
CA GLN A 384 73.06 -38.98 24.03
C GLN A 384 71.55 -39.22 23.94
N LEU A 385 71.09 -40.42 24.31
CA LEU A 385 69.66 -40.72 24.38
C LEU A 385 68.94 -39.79 25.37
N LYS A 386 69.54 -39.50 26.52
CA LYS A 386 69.00 -38.55 27.51
C LYS A 386 68.86 -37.15 26.92
N LYS A 387 69.85 -36.67 26.17
CA LYS A 387 69.78 -35.38 25.46
C LYS A 387 68.69 -35.36 24.40
N ASP A 388 68.57 -36.43 23.62
CA ASP A 388 67.61 -36.52 22.52
C ASP A 388 66.16 -36.58 23.05
N ILE A 389 65.91 -37.33 24.13
CA ILE A 389 64.59 -37.36 24.78
C ILE A 389 64.25 -36.01 25.42
N ASN A 390 65.19 -35.40 26.14
CA ASN A 390 64.97 -34.08 26.72
C ASN A 390 64.70 -33.00 25.66
N ARG A 391 65.35 -33.11 24.49
CA ARG A 391 65.08 -32.21 23.35
C ARG A 391 63.68 -32.42 22.79
N ALA A 392 63.24 -33.67 22.58
CA ALA A 392 61.90 -33.99 22.10
C ALA A 392 60.81 -33.51 23.07
N VAL A 393 61.00 -33.75 24.37
CA VAL A 393 60.12 -33.27 25.45
C VAL A 393 60.06 -31.75 25.49
N ALA A 394 61.20 -31.06 25.38
CA ALA A 394 61.24 -29.60 25.34
C ALA A 394 60.48 -29.04 24.12
N ASN A 395 60.68 -29.64 22.93
CA ASN A 395 60.00 -29.22 21.70
C ASN A 395 58.48 -29.38 21.82
N VAL A 396 57.99 -30.48 22.40
CA VAL A 396 56.55 -30.70 22.65
C VAL A 396 56.00 -29.72 23.68
N ASN A 397 56.73 -29.45 24.77
CA ASN A 397 56.30 -28.46 25.76
C ASN A 397 56.17 -27.05 25.17
N THR A 398 57.13 -26.62 24.35
CA THR A 398 57.03 -25.34 23.63
C THR A 398 55.82 -25.33 22.70
N ALA A 399 55.63 -26.38 21.90
CA ALA A 399 54.46 -26.50 21.02
C ALA A 399 53.14 -26.45 21.79
N MET A 400 53.03 -27.08 22.95
CA MET A 400 51.81 -27.07 23.78
C MET A 400 51.50 -25.67 24.35
N VAL A 401 52.52 -24.91 24.77
CA VAL A 401 52.34 -23.53 25.26
C VAL A 401 51.85 -22.62 24.14
N ASP A 402 52.46 -22.74 22.95
CA ASP A 402 52.08 -21.94 21.80
C ASP A 402 50.67 -22.31 21.32
N ILE A 403 50.34 -23.62 21.28
CA ILE A 403 49.00 -24.12 20.96
C ILE A 403 47.96 -23.56 21.94
N SER A 404 48.21 -23.61 23.24
CA SER A 404 47.30 -23.05 24.25
C SER A 404 47.07 -21.55 24.07
N THR A 405 48.10 -20.83 23.61
CA THR A 405 48.03 -19.40 23.37
C THR A 405 47.19 -19.10 22.12
N THR A 406 47.42 -19.82 21.02
CA THR A 406 46.64 -19.69 19.77
C THR A 406 45.19 -20.15 19.92
N LEU A 407 44.92 -21.22 20.68
CA LEU A 407 43.58 -21.69 21.04
C LEU A 407 42.71 -20.59 21.67
N ASN A 408 43.28 -19.83 22.61
CA ASN A 408 42.59 -18.72 23.27
C ASN A 408 42.25 -17.56 22.31
N THR A 409 43.02 -17.39 21.24
CA THR A 409 42.80 -16.38 20.20
C THR A 409 41.75 -16.84 19.18
N VAL A 410 41.84 -18.09 18.72
CA VAL A 410 40.92 -18.67 17.71
C VAL A 410 39.51 -18.88 18.27
N ASN A 411 39.36 -19.24 19.55
CA ASN A 411 38.04 -19.44 20.18
C ASN A 411 37.17 -18.17 20.24
N LYS A 412 37.71 -17.01 19.83
CA LYS A 412 36.98 -15.73 19.75
C LYS A 412 36.54 -15.36 18.33
N LEU A 413 36.81 -16.20 17.33
CA LEU A 413 36.67 -15.88 15.91
C LEU A 413 35.94 -16.99 15.12
N THR A 414 34.72 -16.73 14.64
CA THR A 414 34.05 -17.60 13.66
C THR A 414 33.91 -16.91 12.29
N PRO A 415 34.19 -17.59 11.17
CA PRO A 415 34.00 -17.06 9.81
C PRO A 415 32.55 -16.64 9.49
N GLU A 416 31.58 -17.25 10.15
CA GLU A 416 30.16 -16.92 10.01
C GLU A 416 29.84 -15.52 10.55
N LYS A 417 30.34 -15.18 11.74
CA LYS A 417 30.18 -13.84 12.35
C LYS A 417 30.83 -12.74 11.51
N LYS A 418 31.91 -13.07 10.79
CA LYS A 418 32.58 -12.17 9.84
C LYS A 418 31.66 -11.83 8.66
N THR A 419 31.06 -12.85 8.04
CA THR A 419 30.20 -12.69 6.87
C THR A 419 28.91 -11.95 7.23
N GLU A 420 28.31 -12.29 8.37
CA GLU A 420 27.12 -11.62 8.91
C GLU A 420 27.38 -10.13 9.17
N LEU A 421 28.50 -9.80 9.84
CA LEU A 421 28.86 -8.41 10.13
C LEU A 421 29.14 -7.59 8.85
N GLN A 422 29.72 -8.20 7.81
CA GLN A 422 29.90 -7.55 6.51
C GLN A 422 28.56 -7.22 5.85
N SER A 423 27.63 -8.17 5.83
CA SER A 423 26.28 -7.95 5.30
C SER A 423 25.60 -6.80 6.05
N ILE A 424 25.63 -6.83 7.39
CA ILE A 424 25.02 -5.79 8.22
C ILE A 424 25.61 -4.40 7.92
N ILE A 425 26.93 -4.29 7.75
CA ILE A 425 27.58 -3.02 7.40
C ILE A 425 27.09 -2.52 6.03
N GLU A 426 27.00 -3.41 5.04
CA GLU A 426 26.59 -3.04 3.69
C GLU A 426 25.11 -2.64 3.63
N ASP A 427 24.23 -3.43 4.24
CA ASP A 427 22.80 -3.13 4.38
C ASP A 427 22.58 -1.80 5.13
N THR A 428 23.39 -1.53 6.16
CA THR A 428 23.35 -0.27 6.92
C THR A 428 23.80 0.91 6.04
N ARG A 429 24.84 0.75 5.22
CA ARG A 429 25.28 1.79 4.27
C ARG A 429 24.20 2.12 3.25
N GLU A 430 23.58 1.10 2.66
CA GLU A 430 22.51 1.30 1.69
C GLU A 430 21.32 2.02 2.33
N THR A 431 20.88 1.55 3.50
CA THR A 431 19.79 2.15 4.28
C THR A 431 20.09 3.62 4.61
N THR A 432 21.32 3.93 5.03
CA THR A 432 21.74 5.30 5.34
C THR A 432 21.78 6.20 4.11
N CYS A 433 22.20 5.67 2.96
CA CYS A 433 22.15 6.37 1.68
C CYS A 433 20.71 6.71 1.29
N ASN A 434 19.80 5.74 1.43
CA ASN A 434 18.37 5.93 1.16
C ASN A 434 17.74 6.94 2.12
N LEU A 435 18.05 6.88 3.42
CA LEU A 435 17.61 7.86 4.42
C LEU A 435 18.11 9.27 4.12
N ARG A 436 19.38 9.42 3.71
CA ARG A 436 19.93 10.71 3.30
C ARG A 436 19.19 11.30 2.10
N LYS A 437 19.01 10.50 1.04
CA LYS A 437 18.24 10.91 -0.15
C LYS A 437 16.81 11.30 0.20
N PHE A 438 16.17 10.53 1.09
CA PHE A 438 14.83 10.84 1.59
C PHE A 438 14.80 12.17 2.34
N SER A 439 15.71 12.38 3.30
CA SER A 439 15.83 13.63 4.08
C SER A 439 16.03 14.86 3.18
N GLU A 440 16.89 14.76 2.17
CA GLU A 440 17.12 15.85 1.20
C GLU A 440 15.88 16.15 0.35
N LYS A 441 15.20 15.12 -0.15
CA LYS A 441 13.96 15.27 -0.91
C LYS A 441 12.84 15.86 -0.07
N LEU A 442 12.73 15.43 1.18
CA LEU A 442 11.75 15.93 2.14
C LEU A 442 11.94 17.44 2.35
N ASN A 443 13.18 17.87 2.59
CA ASN A 443 13.53 19.29 2.77
C ASN A 443 13.15 20.16 1.56
N LYS A 444 13.41 19.69 0.33
CA LYS A 444 13.04 20.42 -0.89
C LYS A 444 11.52 20.52 -1.08
N ARG A 445 10.80 19.41 -0.85
CA ARG A 445 9.33 19.38 -1.00
C ARG A 445 8.64 20.21 0.08
N PHE A 446 9.20 20.26 1.28
CA PHE A 446 8.72 21.13 2.35
C PHE A 446 8.79 22.62 1.98
N LEU A 447 9.92 23.08 1.42
CA LEU A 447 10.05 24.46 0.97
C LEU A 447 8.99 24.84 -0.07
N LEU A 448 8.71 23.96 -1.03
CA LEU A 448 7.65 24.17 -2.02
C LEU A 448 6.26 24.19 -1.38
N TRP A 449 6.01 23.29 -0.42
CA TRP A 449 4.72 23.21 0.25
C TRP A 449 4.43 24.45 1.10
N ARG A 450 5.43 24.99 1.81
CA ARG A 450 5.35 26.27 2.55
C ARG A 450 5.20 27.51 1.65
N LEU A 451 5.43 27.38 0.35
CA LEU A 451 5.19 28.45 -0.63
C LEU A 451 3.78 28.38 -1.23
N MET A 452 3.12 27.22 -1.13
CA MET A 452 1.77 27.00 -1.68
C MET A 452 0.65 27.21 -0.66
N PHE A 453 0.97 27.13 0.63
CA PHE A 453 0.07 27.32 1.78
C PHE A 453 0.76 28.23 2.79
#